data_AF-A0A2D5E702-F1
#
_entry.id   AF-A0A2D5E702-F1
#
_cell.length_a   1.000
_cell.length_b   1.000
_cell.length_c   1.000
_cell.angle_alpha   90.00
_cell.angle_beta   90.00
_cell.angle_gamma   90.00
#
_symmetry.space_group_name_H-M   'P 1'
#
loop_
_entity.id
_entity.type
_entity.pdbx_description
1 polymer ?
#
loop_
_entity_poly.entity_id
_entity_poly.type
_entity_poly.pdbx_seq_one_letter_code
_entity_poly.pdbx_strand_id
1 'polypeptide(L)'
;MPDATDHDEKPAPLRRSARVRRALLSGAICIAAAAPSFAVAADQFSIPGMMLGVAIFAVVMMVGSGSDRFRRFTRIPHMRRSLTFVYGLRVLISALMPVSLLADLLPGLAATALVSELMNAVGTEIRPNGVLGTLITVLVQGVLLNLVLLALLGLIWIPQRMFRPPPQRHGEAICASCGYCRDSIPNAKPCPECGSDDPPGTERATWIDRASPARFGIYLGLMTLLPILLAINLIWSFN
;
A
#
# COMPACT_ATOMS: atom_id res chain seq x y z
N MET A 1 24.20 -15.71 -35.15
CA MET A 1 23.02 -14.95 -34.73
C MET A 1 22.22 -15.86 -33.80
N PRO A 2 22.24 -15.65 -32.48
CA PRO A 2 21.38 -16.40 -31.57
C PRO A 2 19.93 -15.94 -31.76
N ASP A 3 19.05 -16.92 -31.90
CA ASP A 3 17.63 -16.81 -32.18
C ASP A 3 16.90 -16.24 -30.95
N ALA A 4 16.30 -15.06 -31.09
CA ALA A 4 15.59 -14.34 -30.04
C ALA A 4 14.11 -14.75 -30.00
N THR A 5 13.84 -16.05 -30.02
CA THR A 5 12.52 -16.58 -29.66
C THR A 5 12.39 -16.54 -28.14
N ASP A 6 12.08 -15.35 -27.64
CA ASP A 6 11.65 -15.07 -26.28
C ASP A 6 10.39 -15.91 -26.03
N HIS A 7 10.58 -17.12 -25.49
CA HIS A 7 9.50 -17.93 -25.00
C HIS A 7 8.85 -17.16 -23.87
N ASP A 8 7.66 -16.63 -24.15
CA ASP A 8 6.74 -15.98 -23.24
C ASP A 8 6.30 -17.00 -22.18
N GLU A 9 7.23 -17.36 -21.29
CA GLU A 9 7.10 -18.40 -20.28
C GLU A 9 6.09 -17.90 -19.25
N LYS A 10 4.83 -18.26 -19.49
CA LYS A 10 3.71 -17.89 -18.62
C LYS A 10 4.07 -18.28 -17.20
N PRO A 11 4.14 -17.31 -16.26
CA PRO A 11 4.58 -17.59 -14.90
C PRO A 11 3.67 -18.67 -14.29
N ALA A 12 4.29 -19.70 -13.72
CA ALA A 12 3.60 -20.85 -13.16
C ALA A 12 2.43 -20.41 -12.26
N PRO A 13 1.23 -21.02 -12.39
CA PRO A 13 0.06 -20.58 -11.66
C PRO A 13 0.27 -20.78 -10.16
N LEU A 14 0.44 -19.68 -9.43
CA LEU A 14 0.54 -19.67 -7.97
C LEU A 14 -0.63 -20.47 -7.35
N ARG A 15 -0.25 -21.39 -6.45
CA ARG A 15 -1.13 -22.27 -5.67
C ARG A 15 -2.30 -21.45 -5.11
N ARG A 16 -3.54 -21.84 -5.43
CA ARG A 16 -4.77 -21.09 -5.08
C ARG A 16 -4.82 -20.70 -3.59
N SER A 17 -4.27 -21.53 -2.72
CA SER A 17 -4.17 -21.29 -1.27
C SER A 17 -3.40 -20.02 -0.89
N ALA A 18 -2.31 -19.68 -1.58
CA ALA A 18 -1.51 -18.49 -1.28
C ALA A 18 -2.25 -17.19 -1.63
N ARG A 19 -3.06 -17.21 -2.71
CA ARG A 19 -3.91 -16.09 -3.11
C ARG A 19 -5.00 -15.83 -2.07
N VAL A 20 -5.71 -16.87 -1.67
CA VAL A 20 -6.79 -16.78 -0.68
C VAL A 20 -6.26 -16.29 0.66
N ARG A 21 -5.13 -16.81 1.14
CA ARG A 21 -4.54 -16.38 2.42
C ARG A 21 -4.19 -14.88 2.42
N ARG A 22 -3.60 -14.37 1.33
CA ARG A 22 -3.24 -12.95 1.23
C ARG A 22 -4.46 -12.05 1.15
N ALA A 23 -5.47 -12.48 0.40
CA ALA A 23 -6.75 -11.80 0.29
C ALA A 23 -7.46 -11.70 1.65
N LEU A 24 -7.55 -12.82 2.39
CA LEU A 24 -8.15 -12.84 3.73
C LEU A 24 -7.40 -11.97 4.73
N LEU A 25 -6.07 -12.04 4.73
CA LEU A 25 -5.24 -11.26 5.64
C LEU A 25 -5.34 -9.75 5.34
N SER A 26 -5.38 -9.36 4.06
CA SER A 26 -5.62 -7.98 3.67
C SER A 26 -7.02 -7.50 4.06
N GLY A 27 -8.04 -8.34 3.86
CA GLY A 27 -9.41 -8.02 4.26
C GLY A 27 -9.54 -7.85 5.78
N ALA A 28 -8.93 -8.74 6.56
CA ALA A 28 -8.92 -8.65 8.02
C ALA A 28 -8.27 -7.35 8.53
N ILE A 29 -7.14 -6.95 7.93
CA ILE A 29 -6.49 -5.67 8.26
C ILE A 29 -7.40 -4.49 7.93
N CYS A 30 -8.08 -4.51 6.77
CA CYS A 30 -9.02 -3.45 6.41
C CYS A 30 -10.19 -3.34 7.39
N ILE A 31 -10.78 -4.48 7.79
CA ILE A 31 -11.89 -4.50 8.75
C ILE A 31 -11.44 -4.00 10.11
N ALA A 32 -10.29 -4.48 10.61
CA ALA A 32 -9.75 -4.05 11.89
C ALA A 32 -9.42 -2.55 11.91
N ALA A 33 -8.86 -2.03 10.81
CA ALA A 33 -8.55 -0.61 10.68
C ALA A 33 -9.80 0.28 10.56
N ALA A 34 -10.91 -0.24 10.00
CA ALA A 34 -12.15 0.51 9.86
C ALA A 34 -13.02 0.54 11.13
N ALA A 35 -12.80 -0.37 12.07
CA ALA A 35 -13.66 -0.49 13.27
C ALA A 35 -13.70 0.78 14.14
N PRO A 36 -12.58 1.47 14.45
CA PRO A 36 -12.60 2.67 15.29
C PRO A 36 -13.38 3.82 14.66
N SER A 37 -13.17 4.06 13.37
CA SER A 37 -13.90 5.10 12.63
C SER A 37 -15.38 4.74 12.45
N PHE A 38 -15.69 3.45 12.28
CA PHE A 38 -17.07 2.97 12.24
C PHE A 38 -17.82 3.25 13.55
N ALA A 39 -17.18 2.98 14.70
CA ALA A 39 -17.79 3.18 16.01
C ALA A 39 -18.19 4.65 16.25
N VAL A 40 -17.37 5.60 15.81
CA VAL A 40 -17.66 7.04 15.96
C VAL A 40 -18.69 7.53 14.94
N ALA A 41 -18.68 6.98 13.72
CA ALA A 41 -19.58 7.40 12.65
C ALA A 41 -20.99 6.76 12.73
N ALA A 42 -21.17 5.71 13.53
CA ALA A 42 -22.43 4.97 13.63
C ALA A 42 -23.63 5.82 14.06
N ASP A 43 -23.41 6.90 14.81
CA ASP A 43 -24.47 7.79 15.28
C ASP A 43 -24.91 8.83 14.24
N GLN A 44 -24.04 9.14 13.26
CA GLN A 44 -24.28 10.21 12.28
C GLN A 44 -24.68 9.68 10.90
N PHE A 45 -24.27 8.45 10.58
CA PHE A 45 -24.42 7.87 9.25
C PHE A 45 -25.24 6.58 9.28
N SER A 46 -25.79 6.22 8.12
CA SER A 46 -26.56 4.99 8.00
C SER A 46 -25.63 3.76 8.05
N ILE A 47 -25.74 2.97 9.12
CA ILE A 47 -25.07 1.66 9.30
C ILE A 47 -25.10 0.79 8.03
N PRO A 48 -26.24 0.59 7.33
CA PRO A 48 -26.25 -0.24 6.13
C PRO A 48 -25.42 0.34 4.98
N GLY A 49 -25.42 1.67 4.81
CA GLY A 49 -24.60 2.34 3.78
C GLY A 49 -23.11 2.17 4.07
N MET A 50 -22.71 2.30 5.33
CA MET A 50 -21.31 2.11 5.75
C MET A 50 -20.84 0.66 5.55
N MET A 51 -21.64 -0.32 6.00
CA MET A 51 -21.35 -1.74 5.85
C MET A 51 -21.21 -2.14 4.37
N LEU A 52 -22.14 -1.68 3.53
CA LEU A 52 -22.10 -1.94 2.10
C LEU A 52 -20.87 -1.29 1.44
N GLY A 53 -20.54 -0.04 1.81
CA GLY A 53 -19.36 0.66 1.30
C GLY A 53 -18.05 -0.06 1.64
N VAL A 54 -17.88 -0.47 2.91
CA VAL A 54 -16.71 -1.23 3.35
C VAL A 54 -16.63 -2.58 2.62
N ALA A 55 -17.75 -3.28 2.47
CA ALA A 55 -17.78 -4.56 1.77
C ALA A 55 -17.38 -4.42 0.28
N ILE A 56 -17.94 -3.45 -0.43
CA ILE A 56 -17.61 -3.18 -1.83
C ILE A 56 -16.12 -2.83 -1.95
N PHE A 57 -15.62 -1.95 -1.09
CA PHE A 57 -14.24 -1.53 -1.11
C PHE A 57 -13.27 -2.69 -0.83
N ALA A 58 -13.60 -3.57 0.14
CA ALA A 58 -12.82 -4.76 0.44
C ALA A 58 -12.75 -5.71 -0.76
N VAL A 59 -13.87 -5.92 -1.47
CA VAL A 59 -13.91 -6.74 -2.69
C VAL A 59 -13.05 -6.12 -3.79
N VAL A 60 -13.17 -4.82 -4.05
CA VAL A 60 -12.37 -4.10 -5.04
C VAL A 60 -10.87 -4.22 -4.73
N MET A 61 -10.47 -4.02 -3.47
CA MET A 61 -9.09 -4.18 -3.03
C MET A 61 -8.59 -5.63 -3.17
N MET A 62 -9.44 -6.61 -2.90
CA MET A 62 -9.13 -8.03 -3.06
C MET A 62 -8.88 -8.38 -4.54
N VAL A 63 -9.76 -7.92 -5.43
CA VAL A 63 -9.64 -8.12 -6.89
C VAL A 63 -8.41 -7.39 -7.43
N GLY A 64 -8.19 -6.13 -7.03
CA GLY A 64 -7.05 -5.33 -7.44
C GLY A 64 -5.71 -5.95 -7.02
N SER A 65 -5.64 -6.46 -5.80
CA SER A 65 -4.46 -7.18 -5.27
C SER A 65 -4.17 -8.50 -6.00
N GLY A 66 -5.19 -9.08 -6.64
CA GLY A 66 -5.08 -10.28 -7.46
C GLY A 66 -4.51 -10.04 -8.86
N SER A 67 -4.50 -8.79 -9.33
CA SER A 67 -4.10 -8.45 -10.71
C SER A 67 -2.62 -8.72 -10.99
N ASP A 68 -2.30 -9.17 -12.20
CA ASP A 68 -0.92 -9.47 -12.60
C ASP A 68 -0.04 -8.22 -12.64
N ARG A 69 -0.62 -7.05 -12.93
CA ARG A 69 0.08 -5.76 -12.84
C ARG A 69 0.55 -5.48 -11.42
N PHE A 70 -0.34 -5.63 -10.43
CA PHE A 70 0.01 -5.45 -9.02
C PHE A 70 1.05 -6.49 -8.57
N ARG A 71 0.98 -7.71 -9.10
CA ARG A 71 2.00 -8.73 -8.87
C ARG A 71 3.37 -8.35 -9.42
N ARG A 72 3.46 -7.88 -10.67
CA ARG A 72 4.73 -7.40 -11.24
C ARG A 72 5.29 -6.24 -10.42
N PHE A 73 4.43 -5.33 -9.98
CA PHE A 73 4.82 -4.19 -9.14
C PHE A 73 5.37 -4.64 -7.77
N THR A 74 4.71 -5.62 -7.12
CA THR A 74 5.12 -6.12 -5.79
C THR A 74 6.31 -7.08 -5.80
N ARG A 75 6.74 -7.58 -6.97
CA ARG A 75 7.96 -8.41 -7.10
C ARG A 75 9.25 -7.63 -6.89
N ILE A 76 9.23 -6.30 -7.01
CA ILE A 76 10.43 -5.48 -6.81
C ILE A 76 10.81 -5.52 -5.32
N PRO A 77 12.02 -5.96 -4.94
CA PRO A 77 12.38 -6.23 -3.54
C PRO A 77 12.31 -4.98 -2.66
N HIS A 78 12.65 -3.80 -3.21
CA HIS A 78 12.50 -2.51 -2.53
C HIS A 78 11.04 -2.22 -2.20
N MET A 79 10.14 -2.47 -3.15
CA MET A 79 8.70 -2.27 -2.98
C MET A 79 8.15 -3.11 -1.83
N ARG A 80 8.59 -4.37 -1.71
CA ARG A 80 8.11 -5.27 -0.66
C ARG A 80 8.44 -4.74 0.74
N ARG A 81 9.65 -4.20 0.94
CA ARG A 81 10.04 -3.58 2.22
C ARG A 81 9.22 -2.32 2.51
N SER A 82 9.05 -1.45 1.52
CA SER A 82 8.27 -0.22 1.67
C SER A 82 6.80 -0.54 1.96
N LEU A 83 6.21 -1.54 1.29
CA LEU A 83 4.85 -2.01 1.54
C LEU A 83 4.71 -2.58 2.95
N THR A 84 5.62 -3.47 3.39
CA THR A 84 5.60 -3.99 4.77
C THR A 84 5.68 -2.86 5.79
N PHE A 85 6.52 -1.85 5.55
CA PHE A 85 6.63 -0.70 6.42
C PHE A 85 5.33 0.12 6.46
N VAL A 86 4.76 0.47 5.31
CA VAL A 86 3.51 1.27 5.23
C VAL A 86 2.33 0.51 5.83
N TYR A 87 2.17 -0.79 5.54
CA TYR A 87 1.11 -1.60 6.13
C TYR A 87 1.33 -1.81 7.63
N GLY A 88 2.57 -2.05 8.07
CA GLY A 88 2.92 -2.16 9.48
C GLY A 88 2.63 -0.86 10.24
N LEU A 89 3.01 0.29 9.66
CA LEU A 89 2.72 1.60 10.20
C LEU A 89 1.20 1.85 10.27
N ARG A 90 0.44 1.46 9.25
CA ARG A 90 -1.03 1.56 9.26
C ARG A 90 -1.63 0.77 10.41
N VAL A 91 -1.24 -0.49 10.59
CA VAL A 91 -1.71 -1.33 11.71
C VAL A 91 -1.30 -0.74 13.05
N LEU A 92 -0.07 -0.22 13.16
CA LEU A 92 0.44 0.42 14.38
C LEU A 92 -0.35 1.69 14.73
N ILE A 93 -0.63 2.55 13.75
CA ILE A 93 -1.45 3.74 13.93
C ILE A 93 -2.87 3.34 14.34
N SER A 94 -3.48 2.34 13.70
CA SER A 94 -4.80 1.81 14.07
C SER A 94 -4.86 1.26 15.50
N ALA A 95 -3.74 0.76 16.04
CA ALA A 95 -3.66 0.32 17.43
C ALA A 95 -3.62 1.51 18.42
N LEU A 96 -3.14 2.68 17.98
CA LEU A 96 -3.14 3.92 18.76
C LEU A 96 -4.47 4.66 18.54
N MET A 97 -5.50 4.26 19.30
CA MET A 97 -6.88 4.74 19.13
C MET A 97 -7.04 6.26 18.89
N PRO A 98 -6.40 7.19 19.63
CA PRO A 98 -6.57 8.63 19.35
C PRO A 98 -5.88 9.09 18.07
N VAL A 99 -4.74 8.49 17.71
CA VAL A 99 -3.97 8.87 16.51
C VAL A 99 -4.66 8.36 15.26
N SER A 100 -5.19 7.13 15.31
CA SER A 100 -5.96 6.55 14.20
C SER A 100 -7.17 7.39 13.84
N LEU A 101 -7.91 7.85 14.86
CA LEU A 101 -9.08 8.68 14.65
C LEU A 101 -8.71 9.98 13.95
N LEU A 102 -7.65 10.66 14.40
CA LEU A 102 -7.20 11.92 13.82
C LEU A 102 -6.69 11.75 12.38
N ALA A 103 -5.96 10.66 12.12
CA ALA A 103 -5.43 10.34 10.81
C ALA A 103 -6.55 10.00 9.80
N ASP A 104 -7.62 9.33 10.25
CA ASP A 104 -8.77 8.97 9.41
C ASP A 104 -9.79 10.11 9.26
N LEU A 105 -9.84 11.02 10.23
CA LEU A 105 -10.75 12.18 10.20
C LEU A 105 -10.42 13.15 9.05
N LEU A 106 -9.13 13.38 8.78
CA LEU A 106 -8.69 14.30 7.71
C LEU A 106 -9.19 13.86 6.32
N PRO A 107 -8.95 12.61 5.86
CA PRO A 107 -9.55 12.09 4.64
C PRO A 107 -11.08 12.05 4.69
N GLY A 108 -11.67 11.80 5.87
CA GLY A 108 -13.13 11.80 6.06
C GLY A 108 -13.76 13.17 5.79
N LEU A 109 -13.20 14.24 6.38
CA LEU A 109 -13.64 15.62 6.16
C LEU A 109 -13.42 16.06 4.71
N ALA A 110 -12.29 15.70 4.11
CA ALA A 110 -12.04 15.96 2.70
C ALA A 110 -13.04 15.21 1.79
N ALA A 111 -13.37 13.97 2.13
CA ALA A 111 -14.34 13.16 1.39
C ALA A 111 -15.75 13.76 1.46
N THR A 112 -16.21 14.16 2.65
CA THR A 112 -17.54 14.76 2.81
C THR A 112 -17.65 16.10 2.10
N ALA A 113 -16.61 16.95 2.17
CA ALA A 113 -16.55 18.21 1.44
C ALA A 113 -16.62 17.99 -0.09
N LEU A 114 -15.80 17.09 -0.62
CA LEU A 114 -15.77 16.76 -2.04
C LEU A 114 -17.10 16.17 -2.54
N VAL A 115 -17.72 15.28 -1.75
CA VAL A 115 -19.02 14.70 -2.10
C VAL A 115 -20.10 15.76 -2.07
N SER A 116 -20.10 16.67 -1.08
CA SER A 116 -21.06 17.78 -1.01
C SER A 116 -20.98 18.68 -2.24
N GLU A 117 -19.76 19.09 -2.64
CA GLU A 117 -19.55 19.89 -3.85
C GLU A 117 -20.00 19.15 -5.11
N LEU A 118 -19.67 17.86 -5.23
CA LEU A 118 -20.06 17.04 -6.37
C LEU A 118 -21.58 16.88 -6.48
N MET A 119 -22.28 16.66 -5.35
CA MET A 119 -23.74 16.52 -5.32
C MET A 119 -24.44 17.84 -5.70
N ASN A 120 -23.92 18.96 -5.20
CA ASN A 120 -24.40 20.30 -5.54
C ASN A 120 -24.22 20.60 -7.04
N ALA A 121 -23.08 20.21 -7.62
CA ALA A 121 -22.81 20.39 -9.04
C ALA A 121 -23.72 19.56 -9.95
N VAL A 122 -24.14 18.37 -9.51
CA VAL A 122 -25.04 17.48 -10.26
C VAL A 122 -26.53 17.86 -10.07
N GLY A 123 -26.84 18.74 -9.10
CA GLY A 123 -28.20 19.19 -8.82
C GLY A 123 -29.10 18.12 -8.18
N THR A 124 -28.50 17.09 -7.58
CA THR A 124 -29.24 16.01 -6.91
C THR A 124 -29.34 16.30 -5.41
N GLU A 125 -30.55 16.45 -4.88
CA GLU A 125 -30.83 16.56 -3.44
C GLU A 125 -30.71 15.20 -2.73
N ILE A 126 -29.56 14.54 -2.84
CA ILE A 126 -29.30 13.33 -2.07
C ILE A 126 -28.95 13.76 -0.64
N ARG A 127 -29.80 13.38 0.32
CA ARG A 127 -29.52 13.61 1.74
C ARG A 127 -28.19 12.94 2.09
N PRO A 128 -27.20 13.67 2.65
CA PRO A 128 -25.89 13.11 2.98
C PRO A 128 -25.97 11.94 3.96
N ASN A 129 -26.98 11.95 4.85
CA ASN A 129 -27.22 10.91 5.85
C ASN A 129 -28.00 9.71 5.28
N GLY A 130 -28.43 9.78 4.02
CA GLY A 130 -29.08 8.67 3.33
C GLY A 130 -28.10 7.54 3.03
N VAL A 131 -28.62 6.35 2.78
CA VAL A 131 -27.82 5.15 2.46
C VAL A 131 -26.88 5.40 1.28
N LEU A 132 -27.38 6.04 0.22
CA LEU A 132 -26.59 6.35 -0.97
C LEU A 132 -25.51 7.40 -0.71
N GLY A 133 -25.83 8.49 0.00
CA GLY A 133 -24.86 9.54 0.36
C GLY A 133 -23.76 9.02 1.27
N THR A 134 -24.13 8.19 2.26
CA THR A 134 -23.19 7.49 3.14
C THR A 134 -22.30 6.53 2.33
N LEU A 135 -22.89 5.74 1.43
CA LEU A 135 -22.15 4.80 0.58
C LEU A 135 -21.10 5.50 -0.29
N ILE A 136 -21.49 6.60 -0.97
CA ILE A 136 -20.57 7.38 -1.82
C ILE A 136 -19.45 7.97 -0.96
N THR A 137 -19.78 8.57 0.18
CA THR A 137 -18.80 9.14 1.11
C THR A 137 -17.78 8.10 1.56
N VAL A 138 -18.22 6.91 1.99
CA VAL A 138 -17.33 5.82 2.43
C VAL A 138 -16.43 5.32 1.29
N LEU A 139 -16.96 5.23 0.06
CA LEU A 139 -16.16 4.84 -1.11
C LEU A 139 -15.09 5.90 -1.44
N VAL A 140 -15.47 7.19 -1.47
CA VAL A 140 -14.55 8.31 -1.71
C VAL A 140 -13.48 8.38 -0.62
N GLN A 141 -13.88 8.26 0.64
CA GLN A 141 -12.98 8.22 1.79
C GLN A 141 -11.98 7.06 1.66
N GLY A 142 -12.45 5.86 1.31
CA GLY A 142 -11.59 4.70 1.07
C GLY A 142 -10.56 4.95 -0.05
N VAL A 143 -10.98 5.58 -1.15
CA VAL A 143 -10.09 5.94 -2.26
C VAL A 143 -9.05 6.98 -1.82
N LEU A 144 -9.47 8.06 -1.17
CA LEU A 144 -8.57 9.10 -0.66
C LEU A 144 -7.53 8.52 0.31
N LEU A 145 -7.96 7.65 1.22
CA LEU A 145 -7.06 7.01 2.17
C LEU A 145 -6.04 6.10 1.49
N ASN A 146 -6.44 5.35 0.46
CA ASN A 146 -5.50 4.58 -0.35
C ASN A 146 -4.55 5.46 -1.17
N LEU A 147 -5.01 6.61 -1.68
CA LEU A 147 -4.15 7.58 -2.37
C LEU A 147 -3.11 8.16 -1.41
N VAL A 148 -3.50 8.50 -0.17
CA VAL A 148 -2.57 8.95 0.87
C VAL A 148 -1.53 7.87 1.18
N LEU A 149 -1.94 6.60 1.29
CA LEU A 149 -1.01 5.49 1.50
C LEU A 149 -0.07 5.27 0.30
N LEU A 150 -0.57 5.42 -0.93
CA LEU A 150 0.25 5.37 -2.14
C LEU A 150 1.23 6.54 -2.21
N ALA A 151 0.81 7.74 -1.83
CA ALA A 151 1.66 8.91 -1.74
C ALA A 151 2.74 8.72 -0.68
N LEU A 152 2.40 8.21 0.52
CA LEU A 152 3.35 7.87 1.57
C LEU A 152 4.33 6.77 1.12
N LEU A 153 3.83 5.75 0.43
CA LEU A 153 4.65 4.70 -0.16
C LEU A 153 5.64 5.30 -1.17
N GLY A 154 5.16 6.16 -2.07
CA GLY A 154 5.99 6.89 -3.03
C GLY A 154 7.00 7.78 -2.35
N LEU A 155 6.61 8.49 -1.29
CA LEU A 155 7.45 9.38 -0.50
C LEU A 155 8.58 8.64 0.21
N ILE A 156 8.33 7.41 0.66
CA ILE A 156 9.36 6.55 1.26
C ILE A 156 10.19 5.87 0.17
N TRP A 157 9.56 5.46 -0.92
CA TRP A 157 10.17 4.67 -1.98
C TRP A 157 11.08 5.49 -2.89
N ILE A 158 10.70 6.71 -3.28
CA ILE A 158 11.50 7.58 -4.15
C ILE A 158 12.88 7.85 -3.53
N PRO A 159 13.00 8.29 -2.26
CA PRO A 159 14.29 8.48 -1.62
C PRO A 159 15.02 7.15 -1.41
N GLN A 160 14.32 6.06 -1.11
CA GLN A 160 14.97 4.75 -1.00
C GLN A 160 15.58 4.32 -2.34
N ARG A 161 14.90 4.60 -3.45
CA ARG A 161 15.38 4.31 -4.80
C ARG A 161 16.50 5.25 -5.23
N MET A 162 16.44 6.53 -4.85
CA MET A 162 17.46 7.52 -5.20
C MET A 162 18.73 7.38 -4.35
N PHE A 163 18.62 7.00 -3.08
CA PHE A 163 19.74 7.04 -2.14
C PHE A 163 20.25 5.69 -1.66
N ARG A 164 19.51 4.58 -1.81
CA ARG A 164 20.09 3.27 -1.50
C ARG A 164 20.78 2.72 -2.75
N PRO A 165 22.09 2.42 -2.67
CA PRO A 165 22.72 1.64 -3.73
C PRO A 165 21.93 0.33 -3.89
N PRO A 166 21.79 -0.18 -5.13
CA PRO A 166 21.31 -1.54 -5.31
C PRO A 166 22.15 -2.46 -4.41
N PRO A 167 21.54 -3.41 -3.68
CA PRO A 167 22.25 -4.24 -2.73
C PRO A 167 23.45 -4.90 -3.45
N GLN A 168 24.67 -4.48 -3.09
CA GLN A 168 25.90 -5.11 -3.55
C GLN A 168 25.89 -6.55 -3.02
N ARG A 169 25.79 -7.53 -3.91
CA ARG A 169 25.66 -8.93 -3.54
C ARG A 169 26.86 -9.70 -4.06
N HIS A 170 27.91 -9.71 -3.25
CA HIS A 170 29.13 -10.44 -3.54
C HIS A 170 28.84 -11.95 -3.59
N GLY A 171 28.78 -12.54 -4.78
CA GLY A 171 28.91 -14.00 -4.98
C GLY A 171 27.74 -14.88 -4.54
N GLU A 172 26.61 -14.31 -4.12
CA GLU A 172 25.47 -15.05 -3.57
C GLU A 172 24.49 -15.53 -4.66
N ALA A 173 23.99 -16.76 -4.54
CA ALA A 173 23.05 -17.38 -5.46
C ALA A 173 21.65 -16.76 -5.29
N ILE A 174 21.39 -15.66 -5.98
CA ILE A 174 20.12 -14.94 -5.87
C ILE A 174 19.09 -15.54 -6.83
N CYS A 175 17.88 -15.79 -6.34
CA CYS A 175 16.75 -16.14 -7.20
C CYS A 175 16.47 -15.03 -8.22
N ALA A 176 16.56 -15.34 -9.52
CA ALA A 176 16.34 -14.38 -10.60
C ALA A 176 14.93 -13.77 -10.60
N SER A 177 13.90 -14.52 -10.18
CA SER A 177 12.52 -14.03 -10.18
C SER A 177 12.18 -13.08 -9.02
N CYS A 178 12.73 -13.27 -7.81
CA CYS A 178 12.30 -12.51 -6.63
C CYS A 178 13.42 -11.88 -5.81
N GLY A 179 14.67 -12.12 -6.17
CA GLY A 179 15.82 -11.57 -5.47
C GLY A 179 16.10 -12.18 -4.10
N TYR A 180 15.54 -13.34 -3.74
CA TYR A 180 15.85 -14.04 -2.48
C TYR A 180 17.27 -14.62 -2.52
N CYS A 181 18.08 -14.36 -1.48
CA CYS A 181 19.39 -14.99 -1.31
C CYS A 181 19.19 -16.45 -0.91
N ARG A 182 19.74 -17.39 -1.70
CA ARG A 182 19.70 -18.83 -1.41
C ARG A 182 20.87 -19.30 -0.54
N ASP A 183 21.58 -18.42 0.16
CA ASP A 183 22.84 -18.80 0.84
C ASP A 183 22.64 -19.80 1.97
N SER A 184 21.46 -19.81 2.60
CA SER A 184 21.10 -20.83 3.58
C SER A 184 20.71 -22.18 2.97
N ILE A 185 20.36 -22.23 1.67
CA ILE A 185 19.96 -23.45 0.96
C ILE A 185 20.39 -23.38 -0.52
N PRO A 186 21.70 -23.52 -0.83
CA PRO A 186 22.27 -23.26 -2.15
C PRO A 186 21.69 -24.12 -3.29
N ASN A 187 21.06 -25.25 -2.95
CA ASN A 187 20.46 -26.20 -3.90
C ASN A 187 18.92 -26.29 -3.79
N ALA A 188 18.23 -25.40 -3.07
CA ALA A 188 16.77 -25.43 -2.98
C ALA A 188 16.10 -25.05 -4.30
N LYS A 189 15.68 -26.06 -5.06
CA LYS A 189 14.63 -25.94 -6.09
C LYS A 189 13.33 -26.53 -5.55
N PRO A 190 12.20 -25.80 -5.55
CA PRO A 190 11.99 -24.42 -6.01
C PRO A 190 12.38 -23.36 -4.96
N CYS A 191 12.49 -22.08 -5.36
CA CYS A 191 12.79 -20.97 -4.44
C CYS A 191 11.76 -20.90 -3.29
N PRO A 192 12.16 -20.86 -2.01
CA PRO A 192 11.23 -20.95 -0.89
C PRO A 192 10.29 -19.74 -0.77
N GLU A 193 10.69 -18.58 -1.28
CA GLU A 193 9.87 -17.35 -1.24
C GLU A 193 8.89 -17.25 -2.42
N CYS A 194 9.35 -17.51 -3.65
CA CYS A 194 8.57 -17.25 -4.85
C CYS A 194 8.16 -18.49 -5.64
N GLY A 195 8.75 -19.65 -5.33
CA GLY A 195 8.49 -20.92 -6.01
C GLY A 195 9.12 -21.04 -7.40
N SER A 196 10.02 -20.15 -7.82
CA SER A 196 10.67 -20.23 -9.13
C SER A 196 11.79 -21.27 -9.17
N ASP A 197 11.94 -21.93 -10.32
CA ASP A 197 13.01 -22.89 -10.60
C ASP A 197 14.21 -22.25 -11.30
N ASP A 198 14.13 -20.95 -11.58
CA ASP A 198 15.19 -20.18 -12.25
C ASP A 198 16.57 -20.41 -11.60
N PRO A 199 17.62 -20.62 -12.43
CA PRO A 199 18.97 -20.70 -11.93
C PRO A 199 19.40 -19.36 -11.30
N PRO A 200 20.34 -19.40 -10.34
CA PRO A 200 20.89 -18.17 -9.77
C PRO A 200 21.62 -17.37 -10.85
N GLY A 201 21.31 -16.08 -10.97
CA GLY A 201 21.94 -15.19 -11.94
C GLY A 201 23.30 -14.66 -11.44
N THR A 202 24.32 -14.66 -12.29
CA THR A 202 25.63 -14.04 -12.01
C THR A 202 25.63 -12.57 -12.44
N GLU A 203 26.09 -11.70 -11.54
CA GLU A 203 25.95 -10.24 -11.52
C GLU A 203 26.63 -9.49 -12.71
N ARG A 204 26.07 -8.33 -13.11
CA ARG A 204 26.81 -7.21 -13.71
C ARG A 204 26.51 -5.96 -12.89
N ALA A 205 27.56 -5.37 -12.32
CA ALA A 205 27.51 -4.04 -11.72
C ALA A 205 28.25 -3.05 -12.64
N THR A 206 27.71 -1.84 -12.79
CA THR A 206 28.52 -0.62 -12.87
C THR A 206 27.70 0.64 -12.67
N TRP A 207 28.36 1.62 -12.02
CA TRP A 207 28.09 3.06 -12.01
C TRP A 207 26.82 3.46 -11.22
N ILE A 208 26.85 4.12 -10.06
CA ILE A 208 27.76 5.11 -9.51
C ILE A 208 27.59 5.07 -7.99
N ASP A 209 28.71 4.99 -7.28
CA ASP A 209 28.83 5.19 -5.85
C ASP A 209 28.30 6.57 -5.39
N ARG A 210 27.84 6.59 -4.12
CA ARG A 210 27.70 7.74 -3.21
C ARG A 210 26.26 8.25 -2.97
N ALA A 211 25.63 7.65 -1.97
CA ALA A 211 24.77 8.42 -1.07
C ALA A 211 24.85 7.85 0.36
N SER A 212 25.10 8.72 1.35
CA SER A 212 25.27 8.30 2.74
C SER A 212 23.92 8.00 3.40
N PRO A 213 23.78 6.87 4.13
CA PRO A 213 22.55 6.49 4.81
C PRO A 213 22.08 7.52 5.86
N ALA A 214 23.00 8.34 6.39
CA ALA A 214 22.68 9.46 7.28
C ALA A 214 21.84 10.56 6.60
N ARG A 215 22.16 10.93 5.35
CA ARG A 215 21.38 11.91 4.58
C ARG A 215 19.98 11.39 4.25
N PHE A 216 19.87 10.08 3.99
CA PHE A 216 18.58 9.41 3.79
C PHE A 216 17.71 9.48 5.05
N GLY A 217 18.28 9.22 6.23
CA GLY A 217 17.56 9.33 7.50
C GLY A 217 17.04 10.75 7.77
N ILE A 218 17.86 11.77 7.52
CA ILE A 218 17.47 13.18 7.70
C ILE A 218 16.34 13.58 6.72
N TYR A 219 16.45 13.22 5.43
CA TYR A 219 15.42 13.52 4.45
C TYR A 219 14.09 12.83 4.77
N LEU A 220 14.14 11.57 5.18
CA LEU A 220 12.95 10.81 5.56
C LEU A 220 12.29 11.43 6.79
N GLY A 221 13.09 11.78 7.82
CA GLY A 221 12.62 12.47 9.02
C GLY A 221 11.94 13.80 8.68
N LEU A 222 12.60 14.64 7.87
CA LEU A 222 12.07 15.93 7.45
C LEU A 222 10.76 15.79 6.66
N MET A 223 10.70 14.85 5.71
CA MET A 223 9.52 14.60 4.88
C MET A 223 8.35 14.00 5.67
N THR A 224 8.61 13.29 6.78
CA THR A 224 7.54 12.82 7.68
C THR A 224 7.10 13.87 8.70
N LEU A 225 8.03 14.67 9.22
CA LEU A 225 7.73 15.71 10.22
C LEU A 225 7.02 16.91 9.60
N LEU A 226 7.37 17.31 8.38
CA LEU A 226 6.78 18.46 7.70
C LEU A 226 5.24 18.36 7.53
N PRO A 227 4.66 17.27 7.01
CA PRO A 227 3.20 17.14 6.91
C PRO A 227 2.51 17.04 8.27
N ILE A 228 3.16 16.44 9.29
CA ILE A 228 2.63 16.43 10.66
C ILE A 228 2.58 17.85 11.23
N LEU A 229 3.66 18.62 11.05
CA LEU A 229 3.72 20.02 11.50
C LEU A 229 2.72 20.89 10.74
N LEU A 230 2.55 20.70 9.43
CA LEU A 230 1.53 21.39 8.64
C LEU A 230 0.11 21.04 9.10
N ALA A 231 -0.16 19.77 9.40
CA ALA A 231 -1.46 19.35 9.93
C ALA A 231 -1.74 19.99 11.30
N ILE A 232 -0.76 20.02 12.21
CA ILE A 232 -0.88 20.70 13.51
C ILE A 232 -1.16 22.19 13.31
N ASN A 233 -0.46 22.84 12.38
CA ASN A 233 -0.62 24.27 12.11
C ASN A 233 -1.99 24.59 11.48
N LEU A 234 -2.48 23.73 10.58
CA LEU A 234 -3.85 23.81 10.05
C LEU A 234 -4.89 23.69 11.17
N ILE A 235 -4.74 22.72 12.07
CA ILE A 235 -5.66 22.54 13.21
C ILE A 235 -5.66 23.78 14.11
N TRP A 236 -4.49 24.38 14.35
CA TRP A 236 -4.35 25.62 15.11
C TRP A 236 -4.92 26.84 14.40
N SER A 237 -4.92 26.87 13.07
CA SER A 237 -5.49 27.99 12.29
C SER A 237 -7.02 27.98 12.24
N PHE A 238 -7.66 26.84 12.53
CA PHE A 238 -9.12 26.68 12.52
C PHE A 238 -9.77 26.84 13.90
N ASN A 239 -8.98 26.91 14.98
CA ASN A 239 -9.43 27.27 16.33
C ASN A 239 -9.15 28.74 16.62
#